data_AF-A0A962Z6H3-F1
#
_entry.id   AF-A0A962Z6H3-F1
#
_cell.length_a   1.000
_cell.length_b   1.000
_cell.length_c   1.000
_cell.angle_alpha   90.00
_cell.angle_beta   90.00
_cell.angle_gamma   90.00
#
_symmetry.space_group_name_H-M   'P 1'
#
loop_
_entity.id
_entity.type
_entity.pdbx_description
1 polymer ?
#
loop_
_entity_poly.entity_id
_entity_poly.type
_entity_poly.pdbx_seq_one_letter_code
_entity_poly.pdbx_strand_id
1 'polypeptide(L)'
;MAKLNIDAEYVAKLAELLQRTGLTEIEITEGDARIRVAKKIKQTIEYAAAAPAAAHVAHAAAVIAGDEPAKPAADHPGTVKSPMVGTVYLAPDPSSPSFVSVGEQVREGQTLLIIEAMKVMNSIRAPHSGKVTEILVQNATPVEFGEPLLVIE
;
A
#
# COMPACT_ATOMS: atom_id res chain seq x y z
N MET A 1 -23.78 11.73 32.45
CA MET A 1 -22.57 11.49 31.63
C MET A 1 -21.95 10.21 32.15
N ALA A 2 -21.95 9.14 31.35
CA ALA A 2 -21.41 7.86 31.78
C ALA A 2 -19.88 8.00 31.89
N LYS A 3 -19.30 7.71 33.05
CA LYS A 3 -17.84 7.65 33.17
C LYS A 3 -17.38 6.39 32.43
N LEU A 4 -16.39 6.53 31.55
CA LEU A 4 -15.69 5.41 30.95
C LEU A 4 -14.96 4.65 32.10
N ASN A 5 -15.58 3.59 32.62
CA ASN A 5 -14.93 2.71 33.59
C ASN A 5 -13.99 1.79 32.82
N ILE A 6 -12.71 2.14 32.82
CA ILE A 6 -11.66 1.33 32.21
C ILE A 6 -11.29 0.22 33.20
N ASP A 7 -11.90 -0.94 33.03
CA ASP A 7 -11.60 -2.15 33.80
C ASP A 7 -11.14 -3.31 32.89
N ALA A 8 -10.63 -4.38 33.49
CA ALA A 8 -10.08 -5.52 32.75
C ALA A 8 -11.14 -6.23 31.87
N GLU A 9 -12.41 -6.21 32.26
CA GLU A 9 -13.51 -6.79 31.49
C GLU A 9 -13.80 -5.95 30.23
N TYR A 10 -13.70 -4.62 30.35
CA TYR A 10 -13.83 -3.71 29.21
C TYR A 10 -12.71 -3.92 28.19
N VAL A 11 -11.45 -4.03 28.64
CA VAL A 11 -10.31 -4.33 27.75
C VAL A 11 -10.47 -5.69 27.06
N ALA A 12 -10.95 -6.70 27.79
CA ALA A 12 -11.21 -8.03 27.23
C ALA A 12 -12.26 -8.01 26.11
N LYS A 13 -13.36 -7.26 26.30
CA LYS A 13 -14.39 -7.07 25.26
C LYS A 13 -13.85 -6.36 24.02
N LEU A 14 -12.98 -5.36 24.19
CA LEU A 14 -12.32 -4.70 23.06
C LEU A 14 -11.38 -5.65 22.31
N ALA A 15 -10.66 -6.52 23.02
CA ALA A 15 -9.81 -7.54 22.42
C ALA A 15 -10.61 -8.60 21.65
N GLU A 16 -11.77 -9.02 22.18
CA GLU A 16 -12.68 -9.94 21.49
C GLU A 16 -13.29 -9.28 20.25
N LEU A 17 -13.68 -8.00 20.34
CA LEU A 17 -14.19 -7.23 19.22
C LEU A 17 -13.14 -7.10 18.12
N LEU A 18 -11.90 -6.79 18.48
CA LEU A 18 -10.75 -6.81 17.58
C LEU A 18 -10.62 -8.15 16.84
N GLN A 19 -10.74 -9.28 17.54
CA GLN A 19 -10.67 -10.61 16.93
C GLN A 19 -11.81 -10.86 15.95
N ARG A 20 -13.07 -10.60 16.36
CA ARG A 20 -14.26 -10.86 15.54
C ARG A 20 -14.34 -9.99 14.29
N THR A 21 -13.90 -8.73 14.39
CA THR A 21 -13.98 -7.76 13.30
C THR A 21 -12.79 -7.81 12.34
N GLY A 22 -11.74 -8.57 12.68
CA GLY A 22 -10.49 -8.58 11.91
C GLY A 22 -9.65 -7.30 12.05
N LEU A 23 -10.09 -6.32 12.84
CA LEU A 23 -9.38 -5.06 13.05
C LEU A 23 -8.01 -5.30 13.72
N THR A 24 -7.05 -4.44 13.41
CA THR A 24 -5.69 -4.48 13.97
C THR A 24 -5.58 -3.63 15.23
N GLU A 25 -6.41 -2.60 15.38
CA GLU A 25 -6.42 -1.67 16.51
C GLU A 25 -7.81 -1.07 16.76
N ILE A 26 -8.12 -0.80 18.04
CA ILE A 26 -9.27 0.00 18.48
C ILE A 26 -8.75 1.06 19.47
N GLU A 27 -9.07 2.33 19.20
CA GLU A 27 -8.78 3.47 20.07
C GLU A 27 -10.07 4.21 20.44
N ILE A 28 -10.25 4.49 21.73
CA ILE A 28 -11.41 5.24 22.25
C ILE A 28 -10.88 6.37 23.13
N THR A 29 -11.38 7.58 22.88
CA THR A 29 -11.07 8.79 23.66
C THR A 29 -12.36 9.37 24.21
N GLU A 30 -12.45 9.55 25.53
CA GLU A 30 -13.56 10.24 26.18
C GLU A 30 -13.02 11.23 27.23
N GLY A 31 -13.16 12.53 26.94
CA GLY A 31 -12.55 13.59 27.76
C GLY A 31 -11.03 13.45 27.83
N ASP A 32 -10.50 13.29 29.05
CA ASP A 32 -9.06 13.09 29.30
C ASP A 32 -8.64 11.60 29.25
N ALA A 33 -9.58 10.66 29.08
CA ALA A 33 -9.29 9.24 29.09
C ALA A 33 -9.07 8.71 27.66
N ARG A 34 -7.94 8.02 27.44
CA ARG A 34 -7.59 7.35 26.18
C ARG A 34 -7.27 5.89 26.43
N ILE A 35 -7.96 5.00 25.71
CA ILE A 35 -7.68 3.55 25.71
C ILE A 35 -7.36 3.10 24.28
N ARG A 36 -6.24 2.40 24.11
CA ARG A 36 -5.78 1.83 22.84
C ARG A 36 -5.52 0.35 23.03
N VAL A 37 -6.19 -0.48 22.23
CA VAL A 37 -5.99 -1.93 22.19
C VAL A 37 -5.52 -2.29 20.78
N ALA A 38 -4.35 -2.91 20.67
CA ALA A 38 -3.74 -3.26 19.38
C ALA A 38 -3.34 -4.75 19.36
N LYS A 39 -3.55 -5.41 18.22
CA LYS A 39 -3.04 -6.76 17.98
C LYS A 39 -1.55 -6.68 17.68
N LYS A 40 -0.75 -7.48 18.39
CA LYS A 40 0.68 -7.61 18.11
C LYS A 40 0.87 -8.51 16.89
N ILE A 41 0.91 -7.91 15.70
CA ILE A 41 1.25 -8.63 14.46
C ILE A 41 2.77 -8.79 14.46
N LYS A 42 3.25 -10.02 14.62
CA LYS A 42 4.65 -10.34 14.31
C LYS A 42 4.80 -10.25 12.80
N GLN A 43 5.28 -9.10 12.30
CA GLN A 43 5.85 -9.05 10.97
C GLN A 43 7.18 -9.81 11.02
N THR A 44 7.14 -11.07 10.59
CA THR A 44 8.36 -11.78 10.21
C THR A 44 8.88 -11.10 8.96
N ILE A 45 9.87 -10.21 9.12
CA ILE A 45 10.66 -9.73 8.00
C ILE A 45 11.63 -10.87 7.68
N GLU A 46 11.30 -11.66 6.67
CA GLU A 46 12.30 -12.52 6.02
C GLU A 46 13.24 -11.61 5.24
N TYR A 47 14.37 -11.27 5.87
CA TYR A 47 15.52 -10.75 5.15
C TYR A 47 16.06 -11.88 4.27
N ALA A 48 15.69 -11.87 2.99
CA ALA A 48 16.43 -12.59 1.97
C ALA A 48 17.82 -11.93 1.86
N ALA A 49 18.81 -12.52 2.53
CA ALA A 49 20.21 -12.12 2.39
C ALA A 49 20.65 -12.37 0.95
N ALA A 50 20.98 -11.30 0.22
CA ALA A 50 21.65 -11.37 -1.06
C ALA A 50 23.03 -12.01 -0.87
N ALA A 51 23.19 -13.25 -1.34
CA ALA A 51 24.49 -13.89 -1.47
C ALA A 51 25.17 -13.37 -2.75
N PRO A 52 26.49 -13.08 -2.72
CA PRO A 52 27.21 -12.60 -3.89
C PRO A 52 27.26 -13.67 -4.98
N ALA A 53 27.01 -13.24 -6.21
CA ALA A 53 27.00 -14.06 -7.41
C ALA A 53 28.34 -14.78 -7.61
N ALA A 54 28.32 -16.10 -7.53
CA ALA A 54 29.35 -16.96 -8.11
C ALA A 54 28.90 -17.35 -9.53
N ALA A 55 29.77 -17.06 -10.50
CA ALA A 55 29.61 -17.45 -11.89
C ALA A 55 29.44 -18.97 -12.02
N HIS A 56 28.32 -19.39 -12.63
CA HIS A 56 28.20 -20.75 -13.15
C HIS A 56 27.81 -20.72 -14.63
N VAL A 57 28.63 -21.48 -15.35
CA VAL A 57 28.70 -21.68 -16.78
C VAL A 57 27.50 -22.51 -17.26
N ALA A 58 27.14 -22.27 -18.52
CA ALA A 58 26.03 -22.86 -19.26
C ALA A 58 25.72 -24.34 -19.02
N HIS A 59 24.42 -24.66 -18.94
CA HIS A 59 23.89 -25.89 -19.51
C HIS A 59 22.51 -25.61 -20.12
N ALA A 60 22.37 -25.97 -21.40
CA ALA A 60 21.15 -25.86 -22.19
C ALA A 60 20.25 -27.07 -21.96
N ALA A 61 18.93 -26.85 -21.79
CA ALA A 61 17.90 -27.74 -22.32
C ALA A 61 16.49 -27.12 -22.21
N ALA A 62 15.77 -27.23 -23.33
CA ALA A 62 14.32 -27.36 -23.49
C ALA A 62 13.41 -26.13 -23.27
N VAL A 63 13.09 -25.55 -24.41
CA VAL A 63 11.94 -24.72 -24.78
C VAL A 63 10.62 -25.20 -24.17
N ILE A 64 9.91 -24.29 -23.51
CA ILE A 64 8.46 -24.12 -23.66
C ILE A 64 8.20 -22.63 -23.87
N ALA A 65 7.54 -22.34 -24.99
CA ALA A 65 7.24 -21.01 -25.48
C ALA A 65 6.10 -20.37 -24.68
N GLY A 66 6.21 -19.06 -24.49
CA GLY A 66 5.08 -18.18 -24.19
C GLY A 66 5.13 -17.51 -22.82
N ASP A 67 6.08 -16.60 -22.63
CA ASP A 67 5.71 -15.27 -22.14
C ASP A 67 6.79 -14.30 -22.64
N GLU A 68 6.34 -13.22 -23.26
CA GLU A 68 7.19 -12.10 -23.66
C GLU A 68 8.01 -11.65 -22.44
N PRO A 69 9.30 -11.28 -22.55
CA PRO A 69 10.00 -10.71 -21.42
C PRO A 69 9.24 -9.44 -21.03
N ALA A 70 8.48 -9.52 -19.93
CA ALA A 70 7.78 -8.39 -19.35
C ALA A 70 8.79 -7.26 -19.26
N LYS A 71 8.63 -6.27 -20.14
CA LYS A 71 9.40 -5.04 -20.10
C LYS A 71 9.24 -4.52 -18.67
N PRO A 72 10.32 -4.08 -17.98
CA PRO A 72 10.17 -3.55 -16.63
C PRO A 72 9.05 -2.52 -16.66
N ALA A 73 7.97 -2.74 -15.91
CA ALA A 73 6.75 -1.92 -15.95
C ALA A 73 7.02 -0.42 -15.66
N ALA A 74 8.21 -0.12 -15.13
CA ALA A 74 8.81 1.19 -14.99
C ALA A 74 9.02 1.98 -16.31
N ASP A 75 9.20 1.28 -17.44
CA ASP A 75 9.49 1.87 -18.77
C ASP A 75 8.29 1.80 -19.74
N HIS A 76 7.07 1.58 -19.23
CA HIS A 76 5.87 1.59 -20.04
C HIS A 76 5.50 3.03 -20.47
N PRO A 77 5.07 3.28 -21.72
CA PRO A 77 4.64 4.63 -22.14
C PRO A 77 3.47 5.19 -21.31
N GLY A 78 2.65 4.31 -20.72
CA GLY A 78 1.55 4.64 -19.82
C GLY A 78 1.94 4.75 -18.34
N THR A 79 3.23 4.69 -17.99
CA THR A 79 3.69 4.77 -16.60
C THR A 79 3.45 6.17 -16.04
N VAL A 80 2.64 6.24 -14.98
CA VAL A 80 2.48 7.45 -14.16
C VAL A 80 3.61 7.47 -13.13
N LYS A 81 4.39 8.55 -13.12
CA LYS A 81 5.54 8.74 -12.23
C LYS A 81 5.24 9.73 -11.12
N SER A 82 5.95 9.62 -10.01
CA SER A 82 5.82 10.53 -8.88
C SER A 82 6.34 11.94 -9.24
N PRO A 83 5.55 13.00 -9.03
CA PRO A 83 6.00 14.37 -9.24
C PRO A 83 6.76 14.96 -8.04
N MET A 84 6.87 14.23 -6.93
CA MET A 84 7.48 14.71 -5.68
C MET A 84 8.05 13.57 -4.83
N VAL A 85 8.85 13.92 -3.83
CA VAL A 85 9.31 12.98 -2.80
C VAL A 85 8.29 12.95 -1.67
N GLY A 86 7.95 11.77 -1.17
CA GLY A 86 7.00 11.64 -0.06
C GLY A 86 6.64 10.20 0.27
N THR A 87 5.53 10.01 0.98
CA THR A 87 4.98 8.69 1.30
C THR A 87 3.71 8.45 0.51
N VAL A 88 3.62 7.33 -0.22
CA VAL A 88 2.42 6.96 -0.97
C VAL A 88 1.33 6.41 -0.05
N TYR A 89 0.08 6.79 -0.31
CA TYR A 89 -1.09 6.09 0.19
C TYR A 89 -2.06 5.77 -0.94
N LEU A 90 -2.50 4.51 -0.98
CA LEU A 90 -3.41 4.02 -2.02
C LEU A 90 -4.87 4.37 -1.74
N ALA A 91 -5.20 4.81 -0.53
CA ALA A 91 -6.54 5.17 -0.05
C ALA A 91 -6.52 6.56 0.62
N PRO A 92 -7.66 7.26 0.71
CA PRO A 92 -7.74 8.58 1.37
C PRO A 92 -7.50 8.50 2.88
N ASP A 93 -7.77 7.34 3.48
CA ASP A 93 -7.54 7.04 4.88
C ASP A 93 -7.41 5.50 5.05
N PRO A 94 -6.92 5.01 6.21
CA PRO A 94 -6.65 3.58 6.41
C PRO A 94 -7.87 2.65 6.39
N SER A 95 -9.09 3.20 6.52
CA SER A 95 -10.33 2.42 6.55
C SER A 95 -11.10 2.45 5.23
N SER A 96 -10.75 3.39 4.35
CA SER A 96 -11.34 3.53 3.02
C SER A 96 -10.73 2.56 2.00
N PRO A 97 -11.49 2.18 0.96
CA PRO A 97 -10.93 1.45 -0.17
C PRO A 97 -9.87 2.28 -0.89
N SER A 98 -8.97 1.59 -1.60
CA SER A 98 -8.03 2.24 -2.51
C SER A 98 -8.78 3.09 -3.54
N PHE A 99 -8.16 4.19 -3.97
CA PHE A 99 -8.72 5.06 -5.01
C PHE A 99 -8.93 4.33 -6.34
N VAL A 100 -8.02 3.40 -6.66
CA VAL A 100 -8.08 2.56 -7.86
C VAL A 100 -7.58 1.14 -7.58
N SER A 101 -8.01 0.18 -8.40
CA SER A 101 -7.52 -1.21 -8.40
C SER A 101 -6.98 -1.62 -9.77
N VAL A 102 -6.09 -2.61 -9.81
CA VAL A 102 -5.66 -3.23 -11.08
C VAL A 102 -6.89 -3.80 -11.80
N GLY A 103 -7.03 -3.47 -13.08
CA GLY A 103 -8.17 -3.83 -13.90
C GLY A 103 -9.22 -2.73 -14.04
N GLU A 104 -9.16 -1.68 -13.21
CA GLU A 104 -10.17 -0.62 -13.17
C GLU A 104 -10.01 0.40 -14.31
N GLN A 105 -11.13 0.91 -14.82
CA GLN A 105 -11.17 2.00 -15.80
C GLN A 105 -11.12 3.35 -15.09
N VAL A 106 -10.15 4.20 -15.43
CA VAL A 106 -9.98 5.54 -14.88
C VAL A 106 -10.21 6.62 -15.94
N ARG A 107 -10.62 7.80 -15.48
CA ARG A 107 -10.79 8.99 -16.33
C ARG A 107 -9.68 10.00 -16.09
N GLU A 108 -9.34 10.79 -17.10
CA GLU A 108 -8.45 11.94 -16.93
C GLU A 108 -8.90 12.81 -15.75
N GLY A 109 -7.95 13.18 -14.89
CA GLY A 109 -8.20 13.97 -13.68
C GLY A 109 -8.70 13.19 -12.46
N GLN A 110 -9.07 11.91 -12.60
CA GLN A 110 -9.44 11.03 -11.49
C GLN A 110 -8.26 10.84 -10.53
N THR A 111 -8.52 10.87 -9.23
CA THR A 111 -7.50 10.61 -8.22
C THR A 111 -7.10 9.14 -8.26
N LEU A 112 -5.79 8.89 -8.35
CA LEU A 112 -5.20 7.57 -8.42
C LEU A 112 -4.64 7.10 -7.07
N LEU A 113 -3.97 8.01 -6.37
CA LEU A 113 -3.38 7.83 -5.05
C LEU A 113 -3.03 9.20 -4.47
N ILE A 114 -2.57 9.23 -3.22
CA ILE A 114 -2.02 10.45 -2.60
C ILE A 114 -0.56 10.25 -2.23
N ILE A 115 0.20 11.35 -2.24
CA ILE A 115 1.55 11.40 -1.71
C ILE A 115 1.57 12.40 -0.56
N GLU A 116 1.95 11.95 0.62
CA GLU A 116 2.20 12.81 1.77
C GLU A 116 3.60 13.40 1.65
N ALA A 117 3.67 14.73 1.56
CA ALA A 117 4.91 15.48 1.64
C ALA A 117 4.73 16.61 2.66
N MET A 118 5.59 16.67 3.68
CA MET A 118 5.56 17.71 4.72
C MET A 118 4.17 17.86 5.40
N LYS A 119 3.50 16.75 5.72
CA LYS A 119 2.14 16.69 6.30
C LYS A 119 1.01 17.21 5.38
N VAL A 120 1.28 17.37 4.08
CA VAL A 120 0.28 17.73 3.08
C VAL A 120 -0.01 16.52 2.20
N MET A 121 -1.29 16.17 2.07
CA MET A 121 -1.77 15.07 1.23
C MET A 121 -2.01 15.56 -0.21
N ASN A 122 -1.08 15.26 -1.11
CA ASN A 122 -1.17 15.69 -2.51
C ASN A 122 -1.79 14.58 -3.37
N SER A 123 -2.95 14.86 -3.97
CA SER A 123 -3.61 13.91 -4.88
C SER A 123 -2.87 13.81 -6.22
N ILE A 124 -2.52 12.59 -6.60
CA ILE A 124 -1.98 12.27 -7.91
C ILE A 124 -3.16 11.91 -8.82
N ARG A 125 -3.28 12.62 -9.94
CA ARG A 125 -4.40 12.48 -10.88
C ARG A 125 -3.98 11.73 -12.14
N ALA A 126 -4.93 11.02 -12.75
CA ALA A 126 -4.71 10.36 -14.02
C ALA A 126 -4.44 11.40 -15.12
N PRO A 127 -3.31 11.29 -15.85
CA PRO A 127 -2.97 12.23 -16.94
C PRO A 127 -3.83 12.02 -18.19
N HIS A 128 -4.43 10.84 -18.34
CA HIS A 128 -5.37 10.49 -19.40
C HIS A 128 -6.34 9.42 -18.90
N SER A 129 -7.40 9.19 -19.66
CA SER A 129 -8.32 8.06 -19.41
C SER A 129 -7.69 6.75 -19.87
N GLY A 130 -8.05 5.63 -19.24
CA GLY A 130 -7.52 4.31 -19.57
C GLY A 130 -7.86 3.26 -18.53
N LYS A 131 -7.16 2.12 -18.56
CA LYS A 131 -7.28 1.01 -17.62
C LYS A 131 -6.01 0.92 -16.79
N VAL A 132 -6.14 0.79 -15.48
CA VAL A 132 -5.00 0.52 -14.59
C VAL A 132 -4.56 -0.92 -14.81
N THR A 133 -3.35 -1.13 -15.32
CA THR A 133 -2.82 -2.49 -15.58
C THR A 133 -1.91 -2.97 -14.46
N GLU A 134 -1.19 -2.07 -13.80
CA GLU A 134 -0.27 -2.39 -12.72
C GLU A 134 -0.19 -1.26 -11.69
N ILE A 135 -0.01 -1.61 -10.42
CA ILE A 135 0.33 -0.68 -9.34
C ILE A 135 1.72 -1.10 -8.82
N LEU A 136 2.70 -0.22 -8.97
CA LEU A 136 4.13 -0.51 -8.77
C LEU A 136 4.63 -0.12 -7.37
N VAL A 137 3.78 0.55 -6.59
CA VAL A 137 4.07 1.03 -5.25
C VAL A 137 3.18 0.36 -4.21
N GLN A 138 3.66 0.30 -2.98
CA GLN A 138 2.91 -0.24 -1.85
C GLN A 138 2.30 0.89 -1.01
N ASN A 139 1.28 0.55 -0.23
CA ASN A 139 0.69 1.53 0.69
C ASN A 139 1.67 1.86 1.81
N ALA A 140 1.74 3.15 2.18
CA ALA A 140 2.60 3.67 3.23
C ALA A 140 4.11 3.46 3.00
N THR A 141 4.55 3.45 1.74
CA THR A 141 5.99 3.38 1.40
C THR A 141 6.52 4.73 0.90
N PRO A 142 7.80 5.05 1.17
CA PRO A 142 8.44 6.22 0.60
C PRO A 142 8.57 6.08 -0.92
N VAL A 143 8.50 7.21 -1.62
CA VAL A 143 8.76 7.32 -3.06
C VAL A 143 9.61 8.55 -3.36
N GLU A 144 10.42 8.46 -4.42
CA GLU A 144 11.25 9.55 -4.92
C GLU A 144 10.63 10.25 -6.14
N PHE A 145 11.20 11.41 -6.50
CA PHE A 145 10.81 12.11 -7.72
C PHE A 145 11.12 11.25 -8.95
N GLY A 146 10.14 11.10 -9.84
CA GLY A 146 10.27 10.31 -11.07
C GLY A 146 10.12 8.80 -10.86
N GLU A 147 9.90 8.34 -9.63
CA GLU A 147 9.67 6.92 -9.35
C GLU A 147 8.35 6.46 -9.97
N PRO A 148 8.33 5.31 -10.68
CA PRO A 148 7.11 4.72 -11.23
C PRO A 148 6.07 4.41 -10.14
N LEU A 149 4.83 4.87 -10.31
CA LEU A 149 3.74 4.63 -9.37
C LEU A 149 2.82 3.52 -9.86
N LEU A 150 2.31 3.64 -11.09
CA LEU A 150 1.37 2.70 -11.70
C LEU A 150 1.37 2.87 -13.22
N VAL A 151 0.70 1.96 -13.93
CA VAL A 151 0.58 1.98 -15.39
C VAL A 151 -0.89 2.11 -15.81
N ILE A 152 -1.16 3.03 -16.75
CA ILE A 152 -2.48 3.23 -17.38
C ILE A 152 -2.36 2.97 -18.88
N GLU A 153 -3.26 2.14 -19.42
CA GLU A 153 -3.36 1.82 -20.86
C GLU A 153 -4.69 2.24 -21.49
#